data_AF-A0A254SFQ0-F1
#
_entry.id   AF-A0A254SFQ0-F1
#
_cell.length_a   1.000
_cell.length_b   1.000
_cell.length_c   1.000
_cell.angle_alpha   90.00
_cell.angle_beta   90.00
_cell.angle_gamma   90.00
#
_symmetry.space_group_name_H-M   'P 1'
#
loop_
_entity.id
_entity.type
_entity.pdbx_description
1 polymer ?
#
loop_
_entity_poly.entity_id
_entity_poly.type
_entity_poly.pdbx_seq_one_letter_code
_entity_poly.pdbx_strand_id
1 'polypeptide(L)'
;MRYNKFHKKSILTAAAASMLFVGCGYLDDLIPPDHEPKSSSSNFGISSSAYHPYGPFETWYGYEGYPQIQTGFGNDTETYGYWYEYADDLDGGRSKILWPTYKGNEYSEDAMDPIIELCNGVCGTYSLNKGSLTYNPFVGLGFHLVGEKNIFDGTPDVADASSMGGVCVSYASEMAVSLEMGLSEEAEAEIGYAVPAVTLPKSATGITKYIAWSDFKQPSWYKGATKMPGEAAAKQLASLRFKFQGTSGTLGRFNIAAVGPYDGCGAAKFPIYLPTTTQPDPVDPDPIIPDPINPPSTTNSFETWFGTNSEYQIQTGYDNGTTTSGYWFSYGDDVDGGASVVVWPVERGNEYSDDALDPVIDYCGGLCGTAVLSKGTMTFNPYVGVGFGLAGESDYGDLEPADAAGMGGVCISYTSDIAPALEMSLGEEMDAAIGYALPMATLPKSTVGTTKFIKWADFKQPSWYKGATKITGEQASRMLTSLKFKMQGTPGSYKFNIQAVGPYNGGTCSNNFTALPNNKKKRH
;
A
#
# COMPACT_ATOMS: atom_id res chain seq x y z
N MET A 1 15.78 -8.44 -54.96
CA MET A 1 15.72 -6.98 -55.17
C MET A 1 16.28 -6.29 -53.94
N ARG A 2 17.38 -5.55 -54.12
CA ARG A 2 18.00 -4.67 -53.12
C ARG A 2 17.33 -3.29 -53.18
N TYR A 3 17.09 -2.65 -52.04
CA TYR A 3 17.13 -1.19 -51.84
C TYR A 3 17.14 -0.95 -50.31
N ASN A 4 18.31 -0.73 -49.68
CA ASN A 4 19.02 0.52 -49.39
C ASN A 4 18.34 1.49 -48.37
N LYS A 5 19.03 1.58 -47.21
CA LYS A 5 19.15 2.64 -46.17
C LYS A 5 18.49 4.00 -46.43
N PHE A 6 17.88 4.56 -45.37
CA PHE A 6 18.16 5.94 -44.91
C PHE A 6 17.98 6.07 -43.38
N HIS A 7 18.96 6.71 -42.73
CA HIS A 7 18.86 7.23 -41.36
C HIS A 7 18.09 8.56 -41.35
N LYS A 8 17.24 8.78 -40.34
CA LYS A 8 16.94 10.12 -39.83
C LYS A 8 16.82 10.09 -38.31
N LYS A 9 17.66 10.89 -37.66
CA LYS A 9 17.48 11.37 -36.29
C LYS A 9 16.24 12.27 -36.27
N SER A 10 15.35 12.08 -35.30
CA SER A 10 14.38 13.10 -34.90
C SER A 10 14.57 13.37 -33.42
N ILE A 11 15.00 14.60 -33.15
CA ILE A 11 14.88 15.28 -31.87
C ILE A 11 13.39 15.61 -31.73
N LEU A 12 12.77 15.18 -30.64
CA LEU A 12 11.42 15.60 -30.27
C LEU A 12 11.47 16.14 -28.84
N THR A 13 11.50 17.47 -28.80
CA THR A 13 11.18 18.31 -27.66
C THR A 13 9.72 18.05 -27.27
N ALA A 14 9.48 17.54 -26.07
CA ALA A 14 8.13 17.46 -25.52
C ALA A 14 7.81 18.82 -24.87
N ALA A 15 6.92 19.58 -25.50
CA ALA A 15 6.24 20.70 -24.86
C ALA A 15 5.07 20.12 -24.06
N ALA A 16 5.05 20.38 -22.75
CA ALA A 16 3.89 20.11 -21.91
C ALA A 16 2.75 21.03 -22.35
N ALA A 17 1.68 20.46 -22.89
CA ALA A 17 0.47 21.17 -23.25
C ALA A 17 -0.59 20.89 -22.18
N SER A 18 -0.79 21.86 -21.28
CA SER A 18 -1.94 21.88 -20.37
C SER A 18 -3.21 22.13 -21.19
N MET A 19 -4.14 21.18 -21.17
CA MET A 19 -5.47 21.35 -21.76
C MET A 19 -6.34 22.17 -20.80
N LEU A 20 -6.72 23.37 -21.23
CA LEU A 20 -7.78 24.17 -20.61
C LEU A 20 -9.14 23.68 -21.11
N PHE A 21 -10.02 23.28 -20.20
CA PHE A 21 -11.44 23.09 -20.47
C PHE A 21 -12.09 24.46 -20.71
N VAL A 22 -12.57 24.68 -21.94
CA VAL A 22 -13.41 25.82 -22.30
C VAL A 22 -14.87 25.44 -22.05
N GLY A 23 -15.43 25.95 -20.96
CA GLY A 23 -16.88 25.97 -20.73
C GLY A 23 -17.49 27.21 -21.35
N CYS A 24 -18.24 27.06 -22.45
CA CYS A 24 -19.05 28.12 -23.04
C CYS A 24 -20.22 28.48 -22.11
N GLY A 25 -20.22 29.69 -21.56
CA GLY A 25 -21.42 30.34 -21.01
C GLY A 25 -22.00 31.30 -22.05
N TYR A 26 -23.24 31.06 -22.46
CA TYR A 26 -24.06 31.99 -23.24
C TYR A 26 -25.29 32.32 -22.40
N LEU A 27 -25.43 33.58 -21.99
CA LEU A 27 -26.71 34.27 -21.84
C LEU A 27 -26.42 35.76 -21.57
N ASP A 28 -26.67 36.55 -22.62
CA ASP A 28 -26.68 38.01 -22.62
C ASP A 28 -27.97 38.57 -21.98
N ASP A 29 -27.82 39.82 -21.55
CA ASP A 29 -28.81 40.89 -21.40
C ASP A 29 -29.77 40.87 -20.20
N LEU A 30 -29.57 41.85 -19.29
CA LEU A 30 -30.33 43.11 -19.28
C LEU A 30 -29.98 43.98 -18.04
N ILE A 31 -29.59 45.24 -18.31
CA ILE A 31 -29.84 46.51 -17.56
C ILE A 31 -28.56 47.39 -17.40
N PRO A 32 -28.61 48.72 -17.66
CA PRO A 32 -27.45 49.53 -18.07
C PRO A 32 -27.08 50.64 -17.03
N PRO A 33 -26.28 51.67 -17.37
CA PRO A 33 -24.97 51.96 -16.78
C PRO A 33 -24.98 53.11 -15.77
N ASP A 34 -23.92 53.27 -14.96
CA ASP A 34 -23.39 54.61 -14.68
C ASP A 34 -22.03 54.63 -13.96
N HIS A 35 -21.23 55.59 -14.40
CA HIS A 35 -20.05 56.23 -13.78
C HIS A 35 -18.67 55.52 -13.76
N GLU A 36 -17.82 55.95 -14.71
CA GLU A 36 -16.37 56.03 -14.56
C GLU A 36 -15.96 56.93 -13.36
N PRO A 37 -14.76 56.69 -12.78
CA PRO A 37 -13.65 57.59 -13.12
C PRO A 37 -12.27 56.93 -13.25
N LYS A 38 -11.56 57.35 -14.31
CA LYS A 38 -10.14 57.75 -14.38
C LYS A 38 -9.07 56.89 -13.69
N SER A 39 -8.36 56.16 -14.55
CA SER A 39 -6.90 55.94 -14.61
C SER A 39 -6.03 56.67 -13.57
N SER A 40 -5.26 55.90 -12.83
CA SER A 40 -3.93 56.27 -12.34
C SER A 40 -3.01 55.07 -12.46
N SER A 41 -2.03 55.22 -13.35
CA SER A 41 -0.94 54.27 -13.56
C SER A 41 -0.01 54.25 -12.35
N SER A 42 0.07 53.13 -11.64
CA SER A 42 1.19 52.80 -10.78
C SER A 42 1.84 51.51 -11.27
N ASN A 43 3.15 51.58 -11.47
CA ASN A 43 4.02 50.47 -11.81
C ASN A 43 3.76 49.29 -10.86
N PHE A 44 3.25 48.20 -11.40
CA PHE A 44 3.26 46.89 -10.74
C PHE A 44 4.73 46.44 -10.65
N GLY A 45 5.39 46.82 -9.56
CA GLY A 45 6.48 46.03 -9.03
C GLY A 45 5.87 44.72 -8.54
N ILE A 46 6.34 43.59 -9.09
CA ILE A 46 6.02 42.26 -8.57
C ILE A 46 6.65 42.19 -7.19
N SER A 47 5.87 42.51 -6.16
CA SER A 47 6.21 42.32 -4.76
C SER A 47 5.78 40.91 -4.38
N SER A 48 6.62 39.91 -4.64
CA SER A 48 6.50 38.63 -3.92
C SER A 48 7.06 38.86 -2.51
N SER A 49 6.23 39.41 -1.62
CA SER A 49 6.62 39.56 -0.22
C SER A 49 6.67 38.17 0.39
N ALA A 50 7.87 37.59 0.47
CA ALA A 50 8.09 36.36 1.22
C ALA A 50 7.57 36.53 2.65
N TYR A 51 6.96 35.49 3.17
CA TYR A 51 6.34 35.54 4.49
C TYR A 51 7.39 35.71 5.59
N HIS A 52 7.07 36.58 6.55
CA HIS A 52 7.87 36.74 7.76
C HIS A 52 7.30 35.87 8.88
N PRO A 53 8.15 35.30 9.75
CA PRO A 53 7.68 34.40 10.80
C PRO A 53 6.81 35.16 11.80
N TYR A 54 5.66 34.58 12.14
CA TYR A 54 4.82 35.05 13.25
C TYR A 54 5.23 34.45 14.60
N GLY A 55 5.99 33.36 14.56
CA GLY A 55 6.55 32.67 15.71
C GLY A 55 7.87 31.98 15.37
N PRO A 56 8.57 31.41 16.35
CA PRO A 56 9.75 30.62 16.08
C PRO A 56 9.38 29.32 15.34
N PHE A 57 10.31 28.80 14.53
CA PHE A 57 10.22 27.42 14.07
C PHE A 57 10.50 26.51 15.28
N GLU A 58 9.51 25.73 15.68
CA GLU A 58 9.65 24.79 16.80
C GLU A 58 10.24 23.47 16.31
N THR A 59 11.10 22.86 17.11
CA THR A 59 11.65 21.56 16.74
C THR A 59 10.55 20.52 16.86
N TRP A 60 10.24 19.89 15.74
CA TRP A 60 9.34 18.75 15.70
C TRP A 60 10.08 17.49 16.10
N TYR A 61 9.48 16.74 17.03
CA TYR A 61 9.94 15.43 17.46
C TYR A 61 8.83 14.41 17.19
N GLY A 62 9.10 13.41 16.36
CA GLY A 62 8.10 12.42 16.00
C GLY A 62 7.57 11.61 17.18
N TYR A 63 8.38 11.41 18.23
CA TYR A 63 7.93 10.71 19.45
C TYR A 63 6.85 11.46 20.24
N GLU A 64 6.65 12.75 19.96
CA GLU A 64 5.59 13.56 20.60
C GLU A 64 4.23 13.32 19.93
N GLY A 65 4.19 12.63 18.79
CA GLY A 65 2.96 12.22 18.11
C GLY A 65 2.25 13.35 17.36
N TYR A 66 2.79 14.57 17.34
CA TYR A 66 2.19 15.68 16.60
C TYR A 66 2.36 15.49 15.08
N PRO A 67 1.28 15.52 14.28
CA PRO A 67 1.38 15.29 12.83
C PRO A 67 1.95 16.49 12.06
N GLN A 68 1.82 17.68 12.63
CA GLN A 68 2.21 18.95 12.03
C GLN A 68 3.48 19.52 12.66
N ILE A 69 4.41 19.98 11.83
CA ILE A 69 5.55 20.78 12.25
C ILE A 69 5.11 22.23 12.46
N GLN A 70 5.34 22.78 13.65
CA GLN A 70 5.08 24.20 13.92
C GLN A 70 6.20 25.05 13.32
N THR A 71 6.03 25.44 12.06
CA THR A 71 7.07 26.13 11.27
C THR A 71 7.29 27.57 11.72
N GLY A 72 6.29 28.21 12.33
CA GLY A 72 6.30 29.65 12.65
C GLY A 72 6.01 30.56 11.45
N PHE A 73 5.82 30.00 10.25
CA PHE A 73 5.56 30.74 9.00
C PHE A 73 4.18 30.46 8.40
N GLY A 74 3.31 29.73 9.10
CA GLY A 74 2.01 29.33 8.60
C GLY A 74 1.13 30.50 8.15
N ASN A 75 0.42 30.31 7.04
CA ASN A 75 -0.67 31.18 6.59
C ASN A 75 -2.05 30.59 6.92
N ASP A 76 -3.09 31.31 6.52
CA ASP A 76 -4.49 30.98 6.83
C ASP A 76 -5.03 29.74 6.10
N THR A 77 -4.22 29.04 5.28
CA THR A 77 -4.64 27.79 4.63
C THR A 77 -4.49 26.56 5.53
N GLU A 78 -3.74 26.69 6.63
CA GLU A 78 -3.47 25.60 7.57
C GLU A 78 -2.75 24.38 6.97
N THR A 79 -2.17 24.48 5.78
CA THR A 79 -1.46 23.37 5.10
C THR A 79 0.05 23.31 5.38
N TYR A 80 0.58 24.25 6.17
CA TYR A 80 2.00 24.26 6.55
C TYR A 80 2.36 23.11 7.48
N GLY A 81 3.61 22.66 7.42
CA GLY A 81 4.19 21.72 8.38
C GLY A 81 3.69 20.28 8.29
N TYR A 82 2.64 20.00 7.51
CA TYR A 82 2.19 18.64 7.22
C TYR A 82 3.14 17.95 6.24
N TRP A 83 3.36 16.66 6.47
CA TRP A 83 4.20 15.81 5.64
C TRP A 83 3.46 15.36 4.38
N TYR A 84 4.14 15.41 3.23
CA TYR A 84 3.63 14.91 1.95
C TYR A 84 4.66 14.02 1.25
N GLU A 85 4.18 13.09 0.42
CA GLU A 85 4.99 12.25 -0.47
C GLU A 85 5.11 12.88 -1.85
N TYR A 86 6.26 12.69 -2.51
CA TYR A 86 6.44 13.01 -3.93
C TYR A 86 7.33 11.96 -4.59
N ALA A 87 7.08 11.67 -5.87
CA ALA A 87 7.75 10.60 -6.59
C ALA A 87 8.15 11.01 -8.02
N ASP A 88 8.76 10.07 -8.73
CA ASP A 88 9.23 10.21 -10.10
C ASP A 88 8.21 9.73 -11.16
N ASP A 89 6.97 9.50 -10.75
CA ASP A 89 5.89 8.91 -11.55
C ASP A 89 5.44 9.81 -12.71
N LEU A 90 5.36 11.13 -12.50
CA LEU A 90 5.07 12.11 -13.56
C LEU A 90 6.10 12.09 -14.70
N ASP A 91 7.34 11.68 -14.40
CA ASP A 91 8.41 11.53 -15.38
C ASP A 91 8.49 10.12 -15.99
N GLY A 92 7.62 9.19 -15.55
CA GLY A 92 7.57 7.80 -16.00
C GLY A 92 8.33 6.81 -15.10
N GLY A 93 8.74 7.24 -13.92
CA GLY A 93 9.22 6.37 -12.85
C GLY A 93 8.10 5.56 -12.21
N ARG A 94 8.49 4.61 -11.36
CA ARG A 94 7.54 3.75 -10.61
C ARG A 94 7.98 3.58 -9.17
N SER A 95 8.74 4.55 -8.65
CA SER A 95 9.25 4.50 -7.28
C SER A 95 8.12 4.79 -6.30
N LYS A 96 8.16 4.17 -5.12
CA LYS A 96 7.16 4.39 -4.07
C LYS A 96 7.76 4.22 -2.68
N ILE A 97 7.13 4.83 -1.67
CA ILE A 97 7.36 4.46 -0.27
C ILE A 97 6.33 3.41 0.13
N LEU A 98 6.81 2.30 0.69
CA LEU A 98 5.99 1.32 1.37
C LEU A 98 5.91 1.74 2.84
N TRP A 99 4.74 2.23 3.23
CA TRP A 99 4.47 2.70 4.58
C TRP A 99 4.30 1.53 5.56
N PRO A 100 4.64 1.71 6.85
CA PRO A 100 4.50 0.69 7.89
C PRO A 100 3.13 0.73 8.59
N THR A 101 2.35 1.81 8.40
CA THR A 101 0.90 1.91 8.69
C THR A 101 0.16 2.69 7.60
N TYR A 102 -1.17 2.51 7.49
CA TYR A 102 -1.97 3.25 6.52
C TYR A 102 -1.83 4.73 6.81
N LYS A 103 -1.75 5.51 5.74
CA LYS A 103 -1.98 6.94 5.84
C LYS A 103 -3.46 7.17 6.09
N GLY A 104 -3.78 8.31 6.68
CA GLY A 104 -5.16 8.71 6.87
C GLY A 104 -5.46 9.14 8.30
N ASN A 105 -6.35 10.11 8.39
CA ASN A 105 -7.13 10.42 9.59
C ASN A 105 -8.52 10.90 9.13
N GLU A 106 -9.36 11.34 10.07
CA GLU A 106 -10.72 11.82 9.78
C GLU A 106 -10.77 13.07 8.87
N TYR A 107 -9.65 13.74 8.60
CA TYR A 107 -9.57 14.95 7.78
C TYR A 107 -8.92 14.74 6.41
N SER A 108 -8.02 13.75 6.27
CA SER A 108 -7.28 13.52 5.03
C SER A 108 -6.77 12.08 4.94
N GLU A 109 -6.97 11.43 3.79
CA GLU A 109 -6.43 10.10 3.47
C GLU A 109 -4.89 10.08 3.32
N ASP A 110 -4.28 11.25 3.12
CA ASP A 110 -2.83 11.41 2.99
C ASP A 110 -2.12 11.76 4.30
N ALA A 111 -2.89 11.91 5.39
CA ALA A 111 -2.35 12.27 6.69
C ALA A 111 -1.34 11.21 7.20
N MET A 112 -0.20 11.67 7.72
CA MET A 112 0.90 10.81 8.16
C MET A 112 0.81 10.44 9.64
N ASP A 113 -0.28 10.80 10.32
CA ASP A 113 -0.49 10.66 11.76
C ASP A 113 -0.22 9.23 12.24
N PRO A 114 -0.81 8.18 11.62
CA PRO A 114 -0.60 6.82 12.10
C PRO A 114 0.86 6.39 11.96
N ILE A 115 1.54 6.84 10.89
CA ILE A 115 2.95 6.55 10.64
C ILE A 115 3.81 7.22 11.70
N ILE A 116 3.52 8.48 12.02
CA ILE A 116 4.23 9.26 13.04
C ILE A 116 4.12 8.57 14.40
N GLU A 117 2.92 8.16 14.78
CA GLU A 117 2.66 7.45 16.03
C GLU A 117 3.39 6.10 16.10
N LEU A 118 3.29 5.27 15.04
CA LEU A 118 3.93 3.96 14.98
C LEU A 118 5.46 4.05 15.05
N CYS A 119 6.03 4.98 14.29
CA CYS A 119 7.47 5.06 14.07
C CYS A 119 8.18 5.98 15.07
N ASN A 120 7.45 6.77 15.87
CA ASN A 120 7.98 7.93 16.59
C ASN A 120 8.74 8.90 15.65
N GLY A 121 8.20 9.10 14.45
CA GLY A 121 8.86 9.76 13.31
C GLY A 121 8.17 9.44 11.98
N VAL A 122 8.61 10.03 10.87
CA VAL A 122 8.11 9.61 9.55
C VAL A 122 9.02 8.53 9.00
N CYS A 123 8.52 7.30 8.92
CA CYS A 123 9.33 6.13 8.55
C CYS A 123 8.68 5.25 7.49
N GLY A 124 9.50 4.57 6.70
CA GLY A 124 9.01 3.73 5.61
C GLY A 124 10.12 2.96 4.90
N THR A 125 9.74 2.20 3.88
CA THR A 125 10.66 1.48 2.98
C THR A 125 10.58 2.08 1.59
N TYR A 126 11.64 2.72 1.10
CA TYR A 126 11.68 3.18 -0.29
C TYR A 126 11.90 1.99 -1.24
N SER A 127 11.16 1.98 -2.35
CA SER A 127 11.33 1.08 -3.48
C SER A 127 11.59 1.90 -4.74
N LEU A 128 12.80 1.82 -5.28
CA LEU A 128 13.21 2.63 -6.42
C LEU A 128 13.03 1.84 -7.72
N ASN A 129 12.22 2.36 -8.64
CA ASN A 129 11.95 1.70 -9.91
C ASN A 129 12.04 2.71 -11.05
N LYS A 130 13.00 2.47 -11.94
CA LYS A 130 13.36 3.38 -13.03
C LYS A 130 12.24 3.53 -14.06
N GLY A 131 11.32 2.57 -14.22
CA GLY A 131 10.28 2.64 -15.23
C GLY A 131 10.86 2.99 -16.62
N SER A 132 10.38 4.08 -17.21
CA SER A 132 10.87 4.64 -18.49
C SER A 132 11.89 5.79 -18.34
N LEU A 133 12.30 6.14 -17.12
CA LEU A 133 13.19 7.26 -16.85
C LEU A 133 14.54 7.11 -17.56
N THR A 134 15.10 8.24 -17.97
CA THR A 134 16.47 8.29 -18.52
C THR A 134 17.53 8.47 -17.43
N TYR A 135 17.12 8.89 -16.24
CA TYR A 135 17.97 9.13 -15.07
C TYR A 135 17.68 8.11 -13.94
N ASN A 136 18.28 8.29 -12.77
CA ASN A 136 18.11 7.39 -11.63
C ASN A 136 16.77 7.62 -10.92
N PRO A 137 15.96 6.57 -10.64
CA PRO A 137 14.69 6.70 -9.95
C PRO A 137 14.81 7.34 -8.56
N PHE A 138 13.75 8.02 -8.12
CA PHE A 138 13.65 8.59 -6.79
C PHE A 138 12.23 8.56 -6.22
N VAL A 139 12.14 8.59 -4.90
CA VAL A 139 10.94 8.93 -4.13
C VAL A 139 11.35 9.85 -2.97
N GLY A 140 10.43 10.61 -2.40
CA GLY A 140 10.76 11.53 -1.33
C GLY A 140 9.57 11.97 -0.48
N LEU A 141 9.91 12.72 0.56
CA LEU A 141 8.98 13.32 1.51
C LEU A 141 9.31 14.78 1.72
N GLY A 142 8.32 15.63 1.94
CA GLY A 142 8.55 17.02 2.25
C GLY A 142 7.50 17.58 3.19
N PHE A 143 7.69 18.83 3.59
CA PHE A 143 6.68 19.63 4.25
C PHE A 143 6.83 21.10 3.82
N HIS A 144 5.73 21.83 3.80
CA HIS A 144 5.73 23.26 3.46
C HIS A 144 6.04 24.13 4.68
N LEU A 145 6.76 25.23 4.47
CA LEU A 145 7.02 26.20 5.54
C LEU A 145 5.81 27.10 5.79
N VAL A 146 5.21 27.64 4.73
CA VAL A 146 4.08 28.59 4.80
C VAL A 146 2.73 27.93 4.58
N GLY A 147 2.70 26.89 3.74
CA GLY A 147 1.48 26.27 3.23
C GLY A 147 1.25 26.63 1.76
N GLU A 148 0.09 26.25 1.24
CA GLU A 148 -0.42 26.64 -0.07
C GLU A 148 -0.75 28.13 -0.11
N LYS A 149 -0.70 28.76 -1.28
CA LYS A 149 -0.97 30.20 -1.42
C LYS A 149 -2.39 30.57 -1.01
N ASN A 150 -3.37 29.73 -1.37
CA ASN A 150 -4.78 29.86 -0.96
C ASN A 150 -5.57 28.61 -1.39
N ILE A 151 -6.83 28.51 -0.96
CA ILE A 151 -7.73 27.38 -1.25
C ILE A 151 -8.03 27.12 -2.74
N PHE A 152 -7.67 28.05 -3.64
CA PHE A 152 -7.86 27.91 -5.10
C PHE A 152 -6.54 27.71 -5.86
N ASP A 153 -5.40 27.90 -5.19
CA ASP A 153 -4.06 27.77 -5.74
C ASP A 153 -3.20 26.96 -4.76
N GLY A 154 -3.19 25.64 -4.97
CA GLY A 154 -2.41 24.69 -4.18
C GLY A 154 -0.90 24.77 -4.40
N THR A 155 -0.39 25.77 -5.14
CA THR A 155 1.07 25.97 -5.20
C THR A 155 1.58 26.49 -3.85
N PRO A 156 2.76 26.04 -3.41
CA PRO A 156 3.27 26.45 -2.11
C PRO A 156 3.72 27.90 -2.11
N ASP A 157 3.46 28.58 -1.00
CA ASP A 157 3.98 29.93 -0.73
C ASP A 157 5.37 29.86 -0.08
N VAL A 158 6.08 30.98 -0.08
CA VAL A 158 7.49 31.08 0.30
C VAL A 158 7.71 31.94 1.54
N ALA A 159 8.66 31.54 2.38
CA ALA A 159 9.07 32.27 3.58
C ALA A 159 10.54 32.69 3.56
N ASP A 160 10.85 33.75 4.31
CA ASP A 160 12.22 34.06 4.70
C ASP A 160 12.63 33.28 5.96
N ALA A 161 13.19 32.10 5.76
CA ALA A 161 13.71 31.19 6.78
C ALA A 161 15.15 31.54 7.24
N SER A 162 15.68 32.72 6.89
CA SER A 162 17.06 33.09 7.24
C SER A 162 17.32 33.07 8.75
N SER A 163 16.31 33.40 9.57
CA SER A 163 16.41 33.43 11.03
C SER A 163 16.65 32.06 11.68
N MET A 164 16.32 30.96 10.99
CA MET A 164 16.58 29.60 11.47
C MET A 164 18.07 29.23 11.46
N GLY A 165 18.91 29.98 10.73
CA GLY A 165 20.36 29.75 10.56
C GLY A 165 20.73 28.47 9.79
N GLY A 166 19.78 27.57 9.59
CA GLY A 166 19.97 26.22 9.09
C GLY A 166 18.85 25.31 9.55
N VAL A 167 19.06 24.02 9.37
CA VAL A 167 18.15 22.96 9.80
C VAL A 167 18.92 21.91 10.58
N CYS A 168 18.28 21.39 11.62
CA CYS A 168 18.72 20.17 12.28
C CYS A 168 17.82 19.00 11.86
N VAL A 169 18.39 17.81 11.69
CA VAL A 169 17.65 16.60 11.35
C VAL A 169 18.17 15.43 12.18
N SER A 170 17.28 14.72 12.86
CA SER A 170 17.58 13.42 13.47
C SER A 170 16.93 12.29 12.67
N TYR A 171 17.72 11.34 12.18
CA TYR A 171 17.24 10.30 11.27
C TYR A 171 18.07 9.01 11.31
N ALA A 172 17.51 7.96 10.73
CA ALA A 172 18.21 6.76 10.28
C ALA A 172 17.82 6.46 8.82
N SER A 173 18.75 6.00 8.01
CA SER A 173 18.47 5.61 6.61
C SER A 173 19.50 4.61 6.09
N GLU A 174 19.02 3.60 5.35
CA GLU A 174 19.86 2.60 4.70
C GLU A 174 20.54 3.10 3.42
N MET A 175 20.27 4.36 3.01
CA MET A 175 20.97 5.05 1.94
C MET A 175 21.28 6.50 2.32
N ALA A 176 22.15 7.15 1.55
CA ALA A 176 22.33 8.59 1.65
C ALA A 176 21.06 9.30 1.15
N VAL A 177 20.64 10.36 1.84
CA VAL A 177 19.42 11.12 1.53
C VAL A 177 19.83 12.50 1.05
N SER A 178 19.22 13.00 -0.02
CA SER A 178 19.38 14.40 -0.44
C SER A 178 18.34 15.22 0.31
N LEU A 179 18.77 16.20 1.10
CA LEU A 179 17.88 17.19 1.71
C LEU A 179 17.90 18.44 0.83
N GLU A 180 16.78 18.73 0.20
CA GLU A 180 16.60 19.74 -0.85
C GLU A 180 15.78 20.93 -0.35
N MET A 181 16.14 22.13 -0.80
CA MET A 181 15.41 23.37 -0.53
C MET A 181 14.43 23.65 -1.66
N GLY A 182 13.15 23.29 -1.47
CA GLY A 182 12.10 23.57 -2.46
C GLY A 182 11.75 25.06 -2.49
N LEU A 183 11.61 25.61 -3.68
CA LEU A 183 11.31 27.03 -3.92
C LEU A 183 9.95 27.17 -4.63
N SER A 184 9.58 28.39 -5.03
CA SER A 184 8.45 28.57 -5.93
C SER A 184 8.75 27.99 -7.31
N GLU A 185 7.70 27.64 -8.07
CA GLU A 185 7.83 27.09 -9.43
C GLU A 185 8.66 28.01 -10.32
N GLU A 186 8.44 29.33 -10.24
CA GLU A 186 9.17 30.31 -11.05
C GLU A 186 10.66 30.34 -10.69
N ALA A 187 10.99 30.27 -9.39
CA ALA A 187 12.36 30.27 -8.91
C ALA A 187 13.08 28.96 -9.26
N GLU A 188 12.41 27.81 -9.13
CA GLU A 188 12.97 26.52 -9.54
C GLU A 188 13.19 26.47 -11.05
N ALA A 189 12.23 26.93 -11.86
CA ALA A 189 12.37 27.00 -13.31
C ALA A 189 13.55 27.88 -13.76
N GLU A 190 13.80 29.02 -13.10
CA GLU A 190 14.92 29.93 -13.42
C GLU A 190 16.28 29.24 -13.27
N ILE A 191 16.39 28.31 -12.32
CA ILE A 191 17.59 27.51 -12.09
C ILE A 191 17.52 26.11 -12.74
N GLY A 192 16.56 25.88 -13.65
CA GLY A 192 16.38 24.60 -14.32
C GLY A 192 16.18 23.43 -13.35
N TYR A 193 15.42 23.68 -12.27
CA TYR A 193 15.13 22.75 -11.17
C TYR A 193 16.38 22.23 -10.43
N ALA A 194 17.50 22.95 -10.54
CA ALA A 194 18.74 22.68 -9.82
C ALA A 194 18.71 23.26 -8.41
N VAL A 195 17.72 22.87 -7.60
CA VAL A 195 17.55 23.39 -6.24
C VAL A 195 18.76 23.10 -5.34
N PRO A 196 19.09 23.99 -4.38
CA PRO A 196 20.16 23.74 -3.43
C PRO A 196 19.86 22.54 -2.55
N ALA A 197 20.86 21.69 -2.35
CA ALA A 197 20.74 20.47 -1.57
C ALA A 197 21.99 20.20 -0.71
N VAL A 198 21.83 19.37 0.30
CA VAL A 198 22.92 18.74 1.06
C VAL A 198 22.72 17.23 1.10
N THR A 199 23.81 16.47 1.19
CA THR A 199 23.73 15.02 1.38
C THR A 199 23.78 14.66 2.86
N LEU A 200 22.71 14.03 3.34
CA LEU A 200 22.65 13.34 4.62
C LEU A 200 23.28 11.94 4.47
N PRO A 201 24.34 11.60 5.22
CA PRO A 201 25.01 10.30 5.09
C PRO A 201 24.11 9.13 5.49
N LYS A 202 24.28 7.99 4.81
CA LYS A 202 23.69 6.71 5.24
C LYS A 202 24.03 6.44 6.71
N SER A 203 23.03 6.02 7.49
CA SER A 203 23.22 5.60 8.87
C SER A 203 22.18 4.56 9.28
N ALA A 204 22.64 3.35 9.61
CA ALA A 204 21.77 2.27 10.07
C ALA A 204 21.23 2.48 11.50
N THR A 205 21.80 3.45 12.23
CA THR A 205 21.38 3.86 13.57
C THR A 205 21.08 5.35 13.58
N GLY A 206 20.24 5.81 14.50
CA GLY A 206 19.92 7.23 14.66
C GLY A 206 21.14 8.14 14.75
N ILE A 207 21.15 9.20 13.94
CA ILE A 207 22.14 10.28 13.98
C ILE A 207 21.45 11.64 13.86
N THR A 208 22.02 12.65 14.49
CA THR A 208 21.60 14.05 14.36
C THR A 208 22.62 14.82 13.53
N LYS A 209 22.14 15.64 12.59
CA LYS A 209 22.94 16.54 11.76
C LYS A 209 22.43 17.96 11.92
N TYR A 210 23.37 18.89 12.03
CA TYR A 210 23.12 20.33 12.05
C TYR A 210 23.73 20.91 10.78
N ILE A 211 22.91 21.53 9.95
CA ILE A 211 23.25 21.90 8.57
C ILE A 211 22.94 23.38 8.42
N ALA A 212 23.96 24.20 8.17
CA ALA A 212 23.75 25.62 7.95
C ALA A 212 23.16 25.86 6.56
N TRP A 213 22.44 26.97 6.35
CA TRP A 213 21.99 27.35 5.01
C TRP A 213 23.14 27.49 4.02
N SER A 214 24.33 27.87 4.49
CA SER A 214 25.53 27.95 3.66
C SER A 214 26.06 26.59 3.19
N ASP A 215 25.64 25.47 3.78
CA ASP A 215 26.04 24.12 3.37
C ASP A 215 25.25 23.61 2.15
N PHE A 216 24.07 24.15 1.90
CA PHE A 216 23.25 23.79 0.74
C PHE A 216 23.84 24.38 -0.54
N LYS A 217 24.05 23.52 -1.54
CA LYS A 217 24.64 23.88 -2.83
C LYS A 217 23.79 23.34 -3.97
N GLN A 218 23.68 24.11 -5.05
CA GLN A 218 23.12 23.59 -6.29
C GLN A 218 23.95 22.40 -6.78
N PRO A 219 23.32 21.42 -7.44
CA PRO A 219 24.01 20.23 -7.89
C PRO A 219 25.07 20.54 -8.96
N SER A 220 26.13 19.75 -8.97
CA SER A 220 27.30 19.98 -9.83
C SER A 220 27.02 19.90 -11.34
N TRP A 221 25.92 19.24 -11.74
CA TRP A 221 25.46 19.17 -13.13
C TRP A 221 24.92 20.51 -13.64
N TYR A 222 24.47 21.40 -12.75
CA TYR A 222 23.90 22.68 -13.15
C TYR A 222 25.00 23.65 -13.60
N LYS A 223 24.93 24.05 -14.87
CA LYS A 223 25.86 24.99 -15.51
C LYS A 223 25.23 26.34 -15.86
N GLY A 224 23.97 26.57 -15.45
CA GLY A 224 23.28 27.83 -15.72
C GLY A 224 23.91 29.02 -14.99
N ALA A 225 23.59 30.23 -15.48
CA ALA A 225 24.17 31.48 -15.01
C ALA A 225 23.59 31.92 -13.65
N THR A 226 22.28 31.76 -13.45
CA THR A 226 21.61 32.09 -12.19
C THR A 226 22.09 31.14 -11.09
N LYS A 227 22.79 31.67 -10.08
CA LYS A 227 23.26 30.88 -8.94
C LYS A 227 22.32 31.09 -7.75
N MET A 228 21.91 29.98 -7.15
CA MET A 228 21.09 29.98 -5.95
C MET A 228 21.90 29.35 -4.79
N PRO A 229 22.72 30.11 -4.05
CA PRO A 229 23.32 29.59 -2.82
C PRO A 229 22.22 29.33 -1.77
N GLY A 230 22.45 28.40 -0.85
CA GLY A 230 21.44 28.07 0.17
C GLY A 230 20.98 29.25 1.03
N GLU A 231 21.86 30.21 1.36
CA GLU A 231 21.45 31.44 2.06
C GLU A 231 20.50 32.33 1.26
N ALA A 232 20.58 32.30 -0.08
CA ALA A 232 19.64 33.02 -0.93
C ALA A 232 18.32 32.24 -1.08
N ALA A 233 18.40 30.91 -1.22
CA ALA A 233 17.23 30.04 -1.22
C ALA A 233 16.43 30.13 0.09
N ALA A 234 17.11 30.25 1.24
CA ALA A 234 16.48 30.37 2.54
C ALA A 234 15.55 31.59 2.67
N LYS A 235 15.77 32.64 1.87
CA LYS A 235 14.94 33.86 1.86
C LYS A 235 13.60 33.70 1.13
N GLN A 236 13.43 32.59 0.42
CA GLN A 236 12.26 32.28 -0.39
C GLN A 236 12.00 30.76 -0.35
N LEU A 237 12.13 30.18 0.85
CA LEU A 237 12.03 28.75 1.05
C LEU A 237 10.55 28.36 1.11
N ALA A 238 10.13 27.47 0.22
CA ALA A 238 8.77 26.92 0.20
C ALA A 238 8.67 25.64 1.04
N SER A 239 9.70 24.78 0.96
CA SER A 239 9.69 23.47 1.60
C SER A 239 11.07 22.92 1.86
N LEU A 240 11.16 21.96 2.79
CA LEU A 240 12.31 21.07 2.93
C LEU A 240 11.90 19.68 2.45
N ARG A 241 12.69 19.10 1.56
CA ARG A 241 12.36 17.82 0.88
C ARG A 241 13.48 16.80 1.08
N PHE A 242 13.14 15.62 1.58
CA PHE A 242 14.02 14.47 1.73
C PHE A 242 13.85 13.56 0.52
N LYS A 243 14.91 13.35 -0.25
CA LYS A 243 14.88 12.56 -1.50
C LYS A 243 15.77 11.33 -1.40
N PHE A 244 15.18 10.19 -1.70
CA PHE A 244 15.83 8.89 -1.82
C PHE A 244 16.04 8.60 -3.32
N GLN A 245 17.25 8.82 -3.84
CA GLN A 245 17.57 8.62 -5.26
C GLN A 245 18.72 7.64 -5.44
N GLY A 246 18.55 6.68 -6.35
CA GLY A 246 19.50 5.59 -6.49
C GLY A 246 19.26 4.73 -7.72
N THR A 247 19.86 3.55 -7.74
CA THR A 247 19.68 2.60 -8.85
C THR A 247 18.31 1.93 -8.79
N SER A 248 17.75 1.55 -9.95
CA SER A 248 16.53 0.75 -10.01
C SER A 248 16.68 -0.58 -9.26
N GLY A 249 15.62 -1.01 -8.59
CA GLY A 249 15.59 -2.22 -7.75
C GLY A 249 16.18 -2.02 -6.36
N THR A 250 16.62 -0.79 -6.01
CA THR A 250 17.07 -0.50 -4.65
C THR A 250 15.88 -0.49 -3.71
N LEU A 251 16.00 -1.26 -2.63
CA LEU A 251 15.08 -1.27 -1.50
C LEU A 251 15.86 -0.89 -0.25
N GLY A 252 15.21 -0.15 0.64
CA GLY A 252 15.77 0.11 1.96
C GLY A 252 14.87 1.00 2.80
N ARG A 253 15.26 1.16 4.05
CA ARG A 253 14.43 1.77 5.08
C ARG A 253 14.94 3.12 5.52
N PHE A 254 14.04 3.94 6.04
CA PHE A 254 14.37 5.21 6.67
C PHE A 254 13.44 5.51 7.84
N ASN A 255 13.86 6.44 8.69
CA ASN A 255 13.05 7.09 9.72
C ASN A 255 13.57 8.50 9.95
N ILE A 256 12.71 9.52 9.77
CA ILE A 256 12.97 10.92 10.13
C ILE A 256 12.28 11.20 11.47
N ALA A 257 13.07 11.33 12.52
CA ALA A 257 12.58 11.38 13.90
C ALA A 257 12.51 12.80 14.49
N ALA A 258 13.26 13.75 13.93
CA ALA A 258 13.15 15.16 14.33
C ALA A 258 13.62 16.11 13.23
N VAL A 259 12.99 17.28 13.15
CA VAL A 259 13.37 18.40 12.28
C VAL A 259 13.16 19.72 13.01
N GLY A 260 14.12 20.63 12.96
CA GLY A 260 14.05 21.92 13.65
C GLY A 260 15.03 22.96 13.09
N PRO A 261 15.10 24.16 13.69
CA PRO A 261 16.11 25.16 13.35
C PRO A 261 17.53 24.63 13.64
N TYR A 262 18.57 25.32 13.16
CA TYR A 262 19.96 24.85 13.20
C TYR A 262 20.43 24.31 14.56
N ASP A 263 19.97 24.86 15.68
CA ASP A 263 20.34 24.47 17.04
C ASP A 263 19.18 23.83 17.83
N GLY A 264 18.05 23.53 17.19
CA GLY A 264 16.81 23.11 17.84
C GLY A 264 16.74 21.64 18.24
N CYS A 265 17.36 20.75 17.45
CA CYS A 265 17.37 19.32 17.74
C CYS A 265 18.31 19.08 18.91
N GLY A 266 17.76 18.87 20.10
CA GLY A 266 18.53 18.22 21.17
C GLY A 266 19.08 16.89 20.67
N ALA A 267 20.19 16.40 21.24
CA ALA A 267 20.65 15.04 20.96
C ALA A 267 19.46 14.08 21.14
N ALA A 268 19.16 13.26 20.13
CA ALA A 268 17.98 12.40 20.13
C ALA A 268 17.89 11.63 21.46
N LYS A 269 16.84 11.89 22.25
CA LYS A 269 16.66 11.31 23.58
C LYS A 269 16.31 9.82 23.54
N PHE A 270 16.01 9.31 22.34
CA PHE A 270 15.56 7.95 22.11
C PHE A 270 16.32 7.31 20.93
N PRO A 271 16.53 6.00 20.96
CA PRO A 271 17.06 5.26 19.81
C PRO A 271 16.10 5.38 18.62
N ILE A 272 16.61 5.88 17.49
CA ILE A 272 15.89 5.92 16.22
C ILE A 272 16.02 4.55 15.57
N TYR A 273 14.89 3.88 15.41
CA TYR A 273 14.83 2.57 14.77
C TYR A 273 14.38 2.71 13.32
N LEU A 274 15.00 1.91 12.45
CA LEU A 274 14.44 1.66 11.13
C LEU A 274 13.20 0.78 11.31
N PRO A 275 12.11 1.00 10.56
CA PRO A 275 10.93 0.16 10.64
C PRO A 275 11.31 -1.31 10.44
N THR A 276 10.69 -2.22 11.19
CA THR A 276 10.57 -3.60 10.71
C THR A 276 9.73 -3.57 9.43
N THR A 277 10.05 -4.41 8.45
CA THR A 277 9.28 -4.52 7.19
C THR A 277 7.92 -5.18 7.41
N THR A 278 7.17 -4.66 8.37
CA THR A 278 5.75 -4.86 8.57
C THR A 278 5.11 -3.70 7.81
N GLN A 279 4.74 -3.96 6.54
CA GLN A 279 3.66 -3.17 5.96
C GLN A 279 2.42 -3.42 6.85
N PRO A 280 1.57 -2.42 7.02
CA PRO A 280 0.26 -2.57 7.64
C PRO A 280 -0.74 -3.17 6.66
N ASP A 281 -1.86 -3.58 7.21
CA ASP A 281 -3.05 -4.11 6.52
C ASP A 281 -4.05 -2.99 6.18
N PRO A 282 -4.66 -2.97 4.97
CA PRO A 282 -5.62 -1.93 4.55
C PRO A 282 -6.71 -1.72 5.57
N VAL A 283 -6.69 -0.54 6.20
CA VAL A 283 -7.79 -0.07 7.04
C VAL A 283 -8.43 1.13 6.34
N ASP A 284 -9.67 0.91 5.92
CA ASP A 284 -10.68 1.88 5.46
C ASP A 284 -11.12 2.79 6.63
N PRO A 285 -11.48 4.08 6.43
CA PRO A 285 -11.60 5.07 7.50
C PRO A 285 -13.00 5.08 8.16
N ASP A 286 -13.02 4.70 9.44
CA ASP A 286 -13.77 5.25 10.61
C ASP A 286 -15.32 5.43 10.58
N PRO A 287 -16.03 5.61 11.73
CA PRO A 287 -15.52 5.88 13.09
C PRO A 287 -16.09 4.99 14.22
N ILE A 288 -15.30 4.79 15.27
CA ILE A 288 -15.61 5.08 16.70
C ILE A 288 -14.46 4.54 17.55
N ILE A 289 -13.73 5.47 18.16
CA ILE A 289 -12.68 5.26 19.16
C ILE A 289 -13.23 4.48 20.38
N PRO A 290 -12.48 3.47 20.86
CA PRO A 290 -11.91 3.60 22.20
C PRO A 290 -10.42 3.24 22.24
N ASP A 291 -9.62 4.22 22.68
CA ASP A 291 -8.44 4.19 23.56
C ASP A 291 -7.53 2.94 23.67
N PRO A 292 -6.23 3.15 23.97
CA PRO A 292 -5.10 2.42 23.43
C PRO A 292 -5.08 0.96 23.87
N ILE A 293 -5.42 0.07 22.93
CA ILE A 293 -5.32 -1.36 23.15
C ILE A 293 -3.86 -1.75 22.92
N ASN A 294 -3.25 -2.21 24.02
CA ASN A 294 -2.26 -3.28 24.13
C ASN A 294 -1.93 -4.06 22.83
N PRO A 295 -0.72 -4.67 22.73
CA PRO A 295 -0.37 -5.57 21.61
C PRO A 295 -1.58 -6.43 21.26
N PRO A 296 -1.93 -6.53 19.94
CA PRO A 296 -3.26 -6.94 19.51
C PRO A 296 -3.64 -8.17 20.31
N SER A 297 -4.80 -8.06 20.95
CA SER A 297 -5.39 -9.17 21.67
C SER A 297 -5.22 -10.41 20.81
N THR A 298 -4.58 -11.44 21.36
CA THR A 298 -4.55 -12.79 20.78
C THR A 298 -5.94 -13.43 20.76
N THR A 299 -7.02 -12.64 20.75
CA THR A 299 -8.40 -13.08 20.62
C THR A 299 -8.68 -13.33 19.15
N ASN A 300 -8.46 -14.56 18.78
CA ASN A 300 -9.03 -15.14 17.59
C ASN A 300 -10.54 -15.36 17.80
N SER A 301 -11.36 -14.70 16.99
CA SER A 301 -12.83 -14.84 16.92
C SER A 301 -13.28 -15.87 15.87
N PHE A 302 -12.34 -16.48 15.14
CA PHE A 302 -12.67 -17.51 14.15
C PHE A 302 -13.26 -18.74 14.84
N GLU A 303 -14.52 -19.04 14.51
CA GLU A 303 -15.20 -20.21 15.03
C GLU A 303 -14.92 -21.43 14.15
N THR A 304 -14.76 -22.60 14.78
CA THR A 304 -14.60 -23.83 14.00
C THR A 304 -15.91 -24.12 13.28
N TRP A 305 -15.88 -24.05 11.96
CA TRP A 305 -16.98 -24.41 11.10
C TRP A 305 -17.11 -25.93 10.98
N PHE A 306 -18.34 -26.42 11.06
CA PHE A 306 -18.69 -27.82 10.87
C PHE A 306 -19.79 -27.92 9.84
N GLY A 307 -19.52 -28.55 8.70
CA GLY A 307 -20.53 -28.71 7.65
C GLY A 307 -21.73 -29.56 8.07
N THR A 308 -21.59 -30.39 9.11
CA THR A 308 -22.71 -31.17 9.68
C THR A 308 -23.74 -30.33 10.41
N ASN A 309 -23.41 -29.08 10.75
CA ASN A 309 -24.34 -28.18 11.44
C ASN A 309 -25.26 -27.44 10.44
N SER A 310 -25.09 -27.67 9.13
CA SER A 310 -25.80 -26.91 8.07
C SER A 310 -25.59 -25.40 8.19
N GLU A 311 -24.40 -24.98 8.62
CA GLU A 311 -23.96 -23.59 8.58
C GLU A 311 -23.39 -23.31 7.18
N TYR A 312 -24.01 -22.40 6.43
CA TYR A 312 -23.63 -22.15 5.02
C TYR A 312 -22.46 -21.16 4.88
N GLN A 313 -22.16 -20.45 5.97
CA GLN A 313 -21.09 -19.45 6.08
C GLN A 313 -20.16 -19.84 7.23
N ILE A 314 -18.85 -19.64 7.04
CA ILE A 314 -17.88 -19.75 8.12
C ILE A 314 -17.92 -18.44 8.92
N GLN A 315 -18.10 -18.54 10.24
CA GLN A 315 -17.96 -17.38 11.13
C GLN A 315 -16.46 -17.08 11.32
N THR A 316 -15.90 -16.28 10.41
CA THR A 316 -14.45 -16.00 10.37
C THR A 316 -14.02 -15.11 11.52
N GLY A 317 -14.91 -14.25 12.02
CA GLY A 317 -14.60 -13.25 13.03
C GLY A 317 -13.80 -12.04 12.49
N TYR A 318 -13.66 -11.94 11.16
CA TYR A 318 -12.89 -10.90 10.47
C TYR A 318 -13.75 -10.04 9.51
N ASP A 319 -15.08 -10.22 9.51
CA ASP A 319 -15.98 -9.54 8.57
C ASP A 319 -15.79 -8.02 8.56
N ASN A 320 -15.66 -7.44 7.36
CA ASN A 320 -15.48 -6.00 7.14
C ASN A 320 -16.80 -5.20 7.18
N GLY A 321 -17.90 -5.81 7.64
CA GLY A 321 -19.22 -5.20 7.71
C GLY A 321 -20.07 -5.41 6.45
N THR A 322 -19.50 -5.95 5.37
CA THR A 322 -20.26 -6.29 4.16
C THR A 322 -21.06 -7.58 4.30
N THR A 323 -20.82 -8.37 5.35
CA THR A 323 -21.46 -9.67 5.62
C THR A 323 -21.15 -10.77 4.60
N THR A 324 -20.16 -10.55 3.73
CA THR A 324 -19.76 -11.48 2.67
C THR A 324 -18.59 -12.39 3.06
N SER A 325 -18.03 -12.25 4.26
CA SER A 325 -16.96 -13.13 4.75
C SER A 325 -17.41 -14.60 4.85
N GLY A 326 -16.49 -15.55 4.75
CA GLY A 326 -16.75 -16.95 5.07
C GLY A 326 -17.68 -17.72 4.14
N TYR A 327 -18.26 -17.09 3.11
CA TYR A 327 -18.97 -17.80 2.05
C TYR A 327 -17.99 -18.60 1.18
N TRP A 328 -18.43 -19.79 0.80
CA TRP A 328 -17.65 -20.69 -0.04
C TRP A 328 -17.76 -20.29 -1.51
N PHE A 329 -16.63 -20.32 -2.21
CA PHE A 329 -16.54 -20.17 -3.66
C PHE A 329 -15.74 -21.31 -4.28
N SER A 330 -15.91 -21.51 -5.59
CA SER A 330 -15.07 -22.41 -6.39
C SER A 330 -14.31 -21.65 -7.45
N TYR A 331 -13.10 -22.09 -7.76
CA TYR A 331 -12.24 -21.50 -8.77
C TYR A 331 -11.52 -22.57 -9.58
N GLY A 332 -11.10 -22.21 -10.79
CA GLY A 332 -10.49 -23.12 -11.76
C GLY A 332 -9.20 -22.60 -12.36
N ASP A 333 -8.75 -23.31 -13.39
CA ASP A 333 -7.56 -23.04 -14.18
C ASP A 333 -7.90 -22.50 -15.58
N ASP A 334 -9.13 -22.02 -15.78
CA ASP A 334 -9.66 -21.55 -17.06
C ASP A 334 -8.93 -20.29 -17.57
N VAL A 335 -8.59 -19.36 -16.67
CA VAL A 335 -7.78 -18.17 -16.99
C VAL A 335 -6.38 -18.52 -17.52
N ASP A 336 -5.85 -19.70 -17.15
CA ASP A 336 -4.57 -20.22 -17.61
C ASP A 336 -4.69 -21.08 -18.88
N GLY A 337 -5.91 -21.28 -19.40
CA GLY A 337 -6.21 -22.14 -20.56
C GLY A 337 -6.52 -23.59 -20.19
N GLY A 338 -6.74 -23.88 -18.91
CA GLY A 338 -7.30 -25.14 -18.43
C GLY A 338 -8.81 -25.26 -18.64
N ALA A 339 -9.36 -26.39 -18.22
CA ALA A 339 -10.80 -26.66 -18.29
C ALA A 339 -11.26 -27.48 -17.09
N SER A 340 -10.59 -27.32 -15.95
CA SER A 340 -10.90 -28.05 -14.73
C SER A 340 -12.11 -27.46 -14.02
N VAL A 341 -12.98 -28.31 -13.49
CA VAL A 341 -14.22 -27.89 -12.83
C VAL A 341 -14.53 -28.75 -11.61
N VAL A 342 -15.32 -28.21 -10.68
CA VAL A 342 -15.96 -29.02 -9.64
C VAL A 342 -17.34 -29.45 -10.13
N VAL A 343 -17.57 -30.76 -10.17
CA VAL A 343 -18.91 -31.32 -10.37
C VAL A 343 -19.53 -31.58 -9.01
N TRP A 344 -20.58 -30.83 -8.71
CA TRP A 344 -21.33 -30.90 -7.46
C TRP A 344 -22.32 -32.08 -7.46
N PRO A 345 -22.57 -32.72 -6.31
CA PRO A 345 -23.46 -33.87 -6.21
C PRO A 345 -24.95 -33.52 -6.33
N VAL A 346 -25.28 -32.25 -6.15
CA VAL A 346 -26.63 -31.66 -6.25
C VAL A 346 -26.55 -30.33 -6.99
N GLU A 347 -27.70 -29.85 -7.46
CA GLU A 347 -27.83 -28.51 -8.03
C GLU A 347 -27.48 -27.44 -6.98
N ARG A 348 -26.74 -26.41 -7.42
CA ARG A 348 -26.35 -25.27 -6.58
C ARG A 348 -27.46 -24.22 -6.55
N GLY A 349 -27.28 -23.25 -5.67
CA GLY A 349 -28.07 -22.05 -5.62
C GLY A 349 -29.10 -22.04 -4.49
N ASN A 350 -29.53 -20.83 -4.16
CA ASN A 350 -30.61 -20.53 -3.21
C ASN A 350 -31.39 -19.31 -3.71
N GLU A 351 -32.25 -18.74 -2.87
CA GLU A 351 -33.07 -17.56 -3.22
C GLU A 351 -32.28 -16.25 -3.38
N TYR A 352 -30.99 -16.23 -3.02
CA TYR A 352 -30.11 -15.06 -3.07
C TYR A 352 -29.03 -15.16 -4.15
N SER A 353 -28.55 -16.36 -4.48
CA SER A 353 -27.48 -16.59 -5.44
C SER A 353 -27.60 -17.95 -6.10
N ASP A 354 -27.48 -18.01 -7.43
CA ASP A 354 -27.49 -19.26 -8.22
C ASP A 354 -26.22 -20.12 -7.99
N ASP A 355 -25.15 -19.51 -7.48
CA ASP A 355 -23.87 -20.16 -7.23
C ASP A 355 -23.68 -20.64 -5.79
N ALA A 356 -24.65 -20.36 -4.90
CA ALA A 356 -24.60 -20.72 -3.49
C ALA A 356 -24.42 -22.24 -3.27
N LEU A 357 -23.62 -22.59 -2.26
CA LEU A 357 -23.22 -23.97 -1.97
C LEU A 357 -24.03 -24.64 -0.84
N ASP A 358 -25.07 -23.97 -0.34
CA ASP A 358 -25.95 -24.43 0.73
C ASP A 358 -26.50 -25.84 0.46
N PRO A 359 -27.07 -26.15 -0.73
CA PRO A 359 -27.60 -27.49 -1.00
C PRO A 359 -26.51 -28.56 -0.97
N VAL A 360 -25.29 -28.20 -1.36
CA VAL A 360 -24.12 -29.10 -1.30
C VAL A 360 -23.75 -29.37 0.15
N ILE A 361 -23.70 -28.33 0.98
CA ILE A 361 -23.40 -28.44 2.42
C ILE A 361 -24.40 -29.38 3.10
N ASP A 362 -25.69 -29.18 2.86
CA ASP A 362 -26.77 -30.03 3.39
C ASP A 362 -26.67 -31.49 2.92
N TYR A 363 -26.38 -31.70 1.64
CA TYR A 363 -26.25 -33.05 1.08
C TYR A 363 -25.06 -33.81 1.65
N CYS A 364 -23.93 -33.12 1.82
CA CYS A 364 -22.64 -33.73 2.13
C CYS A 364 -22.33 -33.76 3.64
N GLY A 365 -22.98 -32.92 4.46
CA GLY A 365 -22.56 -32.62 5.83
C GLY A 365 -21.15 -32.00 5.86
N GLY A 366 -20.86 -31.14 4.89
CA GLY A 366 -19.52 -30.68 4.50
C GLY A 366 -19.53 -30.08 3.08
N LEU A 367 -18.42 -29.54 2.59
CA LEU A 367 -18.32 -29.12 1.19
C LEU A 367 -17.71 -30.25 0.36
N CYS A 368 -18.54 -30.98 -0.39
CA CYS A 368 -18.10 -32.14 -1.18
C CYS A 368 -18.39 -32.02 -2.67
N GLY A 369 -17.54 -32.65 -3.49
CA GLY A 369 -17.66 -32.61 -4.94
C GLY A 369 -16.69 -33.56 -5.63
N THR A 370 -16.74 -33.56 -6.96
CA THR A 370 -15.75 -34.24 -7.80
C THR A 370 -14.94 -33.20 -8.56
N ALA A 371 -13.67 -33.06 -8.23
CA ALA A 371 -12.72 -32.28 -9.02
C ALA A 371 -12.42 -33.03 -10.33
N VAL A 372 -12.85 -32.46 -11.45
CA VAL A 372 -12.55 -32.95 -12.79
C VAL A 372 -11.39 -32.11 -13.32
N LEU A 373 -10.19 -32.66 -13.29
CA LEU A 373 -8.98 -31.98 -13.75
C LEU A 373 -8.81 -32.19 -15.26
N SER A 374 -8.68 -31.08 -15.99
CA SER A 374 -8.51 -31.08 -17.45
C SER A 374 -7.46 -30.06 -17.87
N LYS A 375 -6.36 -30.53 -18.46
CA LYS A 375 -5.18 -29.72 -18.74
C LYS A 375 -5.40 -28.62 -19.79
N GLY A 376 -6.39 -28.78 -20.68
CA GLY A 376 -6.62 -27.84 -21.77
C GLY A 376 -5.34 -27.58 -22.58
N THR A 377 -4.96 -26.31 -22.69
CA THR A 377 -3.74 -25.84 -23.40
C THR A 377 -2.55 -25.57 -22.48
N MET A 378 -2.70 -25.73 -21.17
CA MET A 378 -1.65 -25.43 -20.19
C MET A 378 -0.43 -26.34 -20.35
N THR A 379 0.72 -25.84 -19.89
CA THR A 379 1.98 -26.60 -19.88
C THR A 379 2.21 -27.36 -18.56
N PHE A 380 1.60 -26.90 -17.46
CA PHE A 380 1.69 -27.52 -16.13
C PHE A 380 0.47 -28.40 -15.81
N ASN A 381 0.40 -28.93 -14.59
CA ASN A 381 -0.70 -29.80 -14.16
C ASN A 381 -1.99 -28.99 -13.92
N PRO A 382 -3.15 -29.43 -14.44
CA PRO A 382 -4.43 -28.78 -14.16
C PRO A 382 -4.78 -28.73 -12.67
N TYR A 383 -5.55 -27.73 -12.30
CA TYR A 383 -6.02 -27.53 -10.93
C TYR A 383 -7.45 -27.00 -10.87
N VAL A 384 -8.13 -27.31 -9.78
CA VAL A 384 -9.39 -26.70 -9.39
C VAL A 384 -9.43 -26.63 -7.87
N GLY A 385 -10.20 -25.72 -7.30
CA GLY A 385 -10.32 -25.65 -5.86
C GLY A 385 -11.61 -25.00 -5.38
N VAL A 386 -11.72 -25.00 -4.07
CA VAL A 386 -12.73 -24.27 -3.32
C VAL A 386 -12.03 -23.40 -2.28
N GLY A 387 -12.61 -22.27 -1.92
CA GLY A 387 -12.06 -21.38 -0.92
C GLY A 387 -13.15 -20.60 -0.22
N PHE A 388 -12.75 -19.80 0.76
CA PHE A 388 -13.60 -18.84 1.44
C PHE A 388 -12.79 -17.59 1.79
N GLY A 389 -13.43 -16.43 1.74
CA GLY A 389 -12.84 -15.16 2.14
C GLY A 389 -12.80 -15.00 3.66
N LEU A 390 -11.84 -14.26 4.20
CA LEU A 390 -11.74 -13.98 5.64
C LEU A 390 -12.51 -12.71 6.02
N ALA A 391 -12.20 -11.57 5.40
CA ALA A 391 -12.87 -10.30 5.70
C ALA A 391 -14.17 -10.08 4.91
N GLY A 392 -14.31 -10.74 3.76
CA GLY A 392 -15.39 -10.48 2.81
C GLY A 392 -14.89 -9.70 1.60
N GLU A 393 -15.82 -9.23 0.80
CA GLU A 393 -15.60 -8.47 -0.43
C GLU A 393 -15.66 -6.95 -0.14
N SER A 394 -15.01 -6.16 -0.97
CA SER A 394 -15.22 -4.71 -1.07
C SER A 394 -16.46 -4.39 -1.88
N ASP A 395 -16.81 -3.10 -1.96
CA ASP A 395 -17.89 -2.61 -2.83
C ASP A 395 -17.70 -2.96 -4.32
N TYR A 396 -16.48 -3.33 -4.72
CA TYR A 396 -16.15 -3.74 -6.09
C TYR A 396 -16.17 -5.26 -6.29
N GLY A 397 -16.44 -6.05 -5.25
CA GLY A 397 -16.49 -7.52 -5.29
C GLY A 397 -15.13 -8.21 -5.12
N ASP A 398 -14.07 -7.46 -4.79
CA ASP A 398 -12.74 -8.01 -4.53
C ASP A 398 -12.62 -8.43 -3.06
N LEU A 399 -11.99 -9.58 -2.78
CA LEU A 399 -11.76 -10.03 -1.40
C LEU A 399 -10.75 -9.13 -0.69
N GLU A 400 -11.16 -8.57 0.44
CA GLU A 400 -10.32 -7.72 1.31
C GLU A 400 -9.47 -8.58 2.26
N PRO A 401 -8.25 -8.11 2.62
CA PRO A 401 -7.35 -8.83 3.51
C PRO A 401 -7.75 -8.72 4.99
N ALA A 402 -7.36 -9.72 5.78
CA ALA A 402 -7.52 -9.72 7.24
C ALA A 402 -6.23 -10.16 7.95
N ASP A 403 -5.99 -9.60 9.15
CA ASP A 403 -4.94 -10.10 10.06
C ASP A 403 -5.38 -11.38 10.80
N ALA A 404 -5.14 -12.51 10.14
CA ALA A 404 -5.38 -13.84 10.65
C ALA A 404 -4.26 -14.37 11.57
N ALA A 405 -3.29 -13.55 11.99
CA ALA A 405 -2.17 -14.01 12.83
C ALA A 405 -2.65 -14.62 14.16
N GLY A 406 -3.74 -14.09 14.73
CA GLY A 406 -4.35 -14.58 15.97
C GLY A 406 -4.78 -16.06 15.91
N MET A 407 -5.20 -16.56 14.75
CA MET A 407 -5.56 -17.97 14.54
C MET A 407 -4.37 -18.92 14.75
N GLY A 408 -3.13 -18.43 14.60
CA GLY A 408 -1.88 -19.21 14.70
C GLY A 408 -1.67 -20.27 13.61
N GLY A 409 -2.64 -20.46 12.72
CA GLY A 409 -2.71 -21.55 11.75
C GLY A 409 -4.15 -21.95 11.42
N VAL A 410 -4.30 -23.05 10.70
CA VAL A 410 -5.57 -23.68 10.36
C VAL A 410 -5.64 -25.08 10.94
N CYS A 411 -6.81 -25.46 11.46
CA CYS A 411 -7.23 -26.84 11.56
C CYS A 411 -8.21 -27.17 10.42
N ILE A 412 -8.10 -28.35 9.82
CA ILE A 412 -9.00 -28.82 8.75
C ILE A 412 -9.27 -30.31 8.89
N SER A 413 -10.53 -30.73 8.73
CA SER A 413 -10.95 -32.12 8.59
C SER A 413 -11.48 -32.38 7.18
N TYR A 414 -10.94 -33.37 6.47
CA TYR A 414 -11.31 -33.62 5.07
C TYR A 414 -11.12 -35.08 4.63
N THR A 415 -11.67 -35.39 3.45
CA THR A 415 -11.27 -36.51 2.59
C THR A 415 -10.92 -35.99 1.19
N SER A 416 -9.99 -36.66 0.51
CA SER A 416 -9.65 -36.36 -0.89
C SER A 416 -8.98 -37.56 -1.57
N ASP A 417 -9.37 -37.82 -2.82
CA ASP A 417 -8.79 -38.83 -3.71
C ASP A 417 -7.42 -38.41 -4.27
N ILE A 418 -7.03 -37.15 -4.12
CA ILE A 418 -5.74 -36.59 -4.48
C ILE A 418 -5.13 -35.87 -3.27
N ALA A 419 -3.83 -35.57 -3.30
CA ALA A 419 -3.19 -34.74 -2.27
C ALA A 419 -3.53 -33.27 -2.54
N PRO A 420 -4.31 -32.59 -1.69
CA PRO A 420 -4.61 -31.18 -1.87
C PRO A 420 -3.49 -30.29 -1.30
N ALA A 421 -3.58 -29.01 -1.61
CA ALA A 421 -2.83 -27.95 -0.97
C ALA A 421 -3.80 -26.96 -0.31
N LEU A 422 -3.42 -26.42 0.85
CA LEU A 422 -4.01 -25.19 1.36
C LEU A 422 -3.14 -24.03 0.90
N GLU A 423 -3.68 -23.15 0.08
CA GLU A 423 -3.02 -21.94 -0.41
C GLU A 423 -3.57 -20.69 0.29
N MET A 424 -2.68 -19.73 0.55
CA MET A 424 -3.00 -18.42 1.12
C MET A 424 -3.02 -17.38 0.01
N SER A 425 -4.18 -16.81 -0.29
CA SER A 425 -4.33 -15.68 -1.20
C SER A 425 -4.17 -14.39 -0.40
N LEU A 426 -3.46 -13.41 -0.96
CA LEU A 426 -3.10 -12.16 -0.30
C LEU A 426 -3.73 -10.93 -0.97
N GLY A 427 -4.71 -11.18 -1.85
CA GLY A 427 -5.31 -10.16 -2.70
C GLY A 427 -4.60 -10.08 -4.06
N GLU A 428 -5.31 -9.60 -5.08
CA GLU A 428 -4.84 -9.65 -6.47
C GLU A 428 -3.50 -8.92 -6.67
N GLU A 429 -3.31 -7.74 -6.06
CA GLU A 429 -2.06 -6.99 -6.18
C GLU A 429 -0.87 -7.78 -5.64
N MET A 430 -1.00 -8.36 -4.44
CA MET A 430 0.09 -9.10 -3.80
C MET A 430 0.31 -10.47 -4.43
N ASP A 431 -0.75 -11.17 -4.81
CA ASP A 431 -0.69 -12.43 -5.54
C ASP A 431 0.05 -12.23 -6.86
N ALA A 432 -0.28 -11.17 -7.63
CA ALA A 432 0.44 -10.80 -8.85
C ALA A 432 1.90 -10.38 -8.58
N ALA A 433 2.18 -9.63 -7.50
CA ALA A 433 3.53 -9.20 -7.13
C ALA A 433 4.48 -10.37 -6.83
N ILE A 434 3.95 -11.49 -6.34
CA ILE A 434 4.70 -12.74 -6.16
C ILE A 434 4.54 -13.72 -7.33
N GLY A 435 3.98 -13.27 -8.47
CA GLY A 435 3.76 -14.10 -9.65
C GLY A 435 2.89 -15.32 -9.37
N TYR A 436 1.89 -15.16 -8.51
CA TYR A 436 0.97 -16.18 -8.00
C TYR A 436 1.68 -17.36 -7.31
N ALA A 437 2.90 -17.14 -6.80
CA ALA A 437 3.64 -18.08 -5.95
C ALA A 437 3.13 -18.06 -4.51
N LEU A 438 1.85 -18.38 -4.33
CA LEU A 438 1.16 -18.27 -3.04
C LEU A 438 1.81 -19.18 -1.98
N PRO A 439 1.96 -18.71 -0.73
CA PRO A 439 2.32 -19.58 0.38
C PRO A 439 1.32 -20.72 0.53
N MET A 440 1.82 -21.95 0.62
CA MET A 440 0.97 -23.13 0.69
C MET A 440 1.50 -24.19 1.66
N ALA A 441 0.58 -24.99 2.18
CA ALA A 441 0.87 -26.19 2.95
C ALA A 441 0.26 -27.41 2.26
N THR A 442 1.07 -28.47 2.08
CA THR A 442 0.59 -29.70 1.44
C THR A 442 -0.20 -30.55 2.43
N LEU A 443 -1.36 -31.02 1.99
CA LEU A 443 -2.21 -31.96 2.70
C LEU A 443 -2.01 -33.37 2.14
N PRO A 444 -1.94 -34.43 2.97
CA PRO A 444 -1.86 -35.78 2.45
C PRO A 444 -3.17 -36.18 1.75
N LYS A 445 -3.06 -36.97 0.67
CA LYS A 445 -4.21 -37.70 0.14
C LYS A 445 -4.80 -38.57 1.25
N SER A 446 -6.13 -38.55 1.42
CA SER A 446 -6.81 -39.40 2.38
C SER A 446 -8.24 -39.71 1.96
N THR A 447 -8.53 -40.96 1.63
CA THR A 447 -9.89 -41.42 1.29
C THR A 447 -10.72 -41.79 2.53
N VAL A 448 -10.14 -41.64 3.72
CA VAL A 448 -10.79 -41.74 5.04
C VAL A 448 -10.65 -40.38 5.73
N GLY A 449 -11.61 -40.01 6.58
CA GLY A 449 -11.60 -38.71 7.27
C GLY A 449 -10.27 -38.48 8.00
N THR A 450 -9.63 -37.34 7.75
CA THR A 450 -8.37 -36.95 8.40
C THR A 450 -8.40 -35.49 8.82
N THR A 451 -7.82 -35.21 9.98
CA THR A 451 -7.66 -33.87 10.55
C THR A 451 -6.19 -33.46 10.55
N LYS A 452 -5.93 -32.22 10.15
CA LYS A 452 -4.60 -31.58 10.23
C LYS A 452 -4.69 -30.26 10.96
N PHE A 453 -3.68 -30.00 11.78
CA PHE A 453 -3.40 -28.71 12.40
C PHE A 453 -2.10 -28.23 11.79
N ILE A 454 -2.14 -27.07 11.13
CA ILE A 454 -1.04 -26.52 10.33
C ILE A 454 -0.79 -25.12 10.81
N LYS A 455 0.43 -24.82 11.26
CA LYS A 455 0.78 -23.48 11.71
C LYS A 455 1.02 -22.57 10.51
N TRP A 456 0.87 -21.26 10.69
CA TRP A 456 1.30 -20.30 9.66
C TRP A 456 2.76 -20.50 9.23
N ALA A 457 3.63 -20.86 10.17
CA ALA A 457 5.02 -21.21 9.91
C ALA A 457 5.24 -22.37 8.93
N ASP A 458 4.23 -23.22 8.70
CA ASP A 458 4.34 -24.38 7.81
C ASP A 458 3.94 -24.03 6.36
N PHE A 459 3.32 -22.87 6.12
CA PHE A 459 3.01 -22.38 4.78
C PHE A 459 4.26 -21.78 4.15
N LYS A 460 4.61 -22.25 2.96
CA LYS A 460 5.82 -21.84 2.25
C LYS A 460 5.49 -21.48 0.81
N GLN A 461 6.12 -20.42 0.30
CA GLN A 461 6.11 -20.16 -1.13
C GLN A 461 6.71 -21.36 -1.89
N PRO A 462 6.18 -21.66 -3.08
CA PRO A 462 6.64 -22.80 -3.85
C PRO A 462 8.09 -22.60 -4.32
N SER A 463 8.85 -23.71 -4.37
CA SER A 463 10.28 -23.69 -4.66
C SER A 463 10.64 -23.21 -6.07
N TRP A 464 9.68 -23.22 -7.01
CA TRP A 464 9.83 -22.69 -8.36
C TRP A 464 9.93 -21.17 -8.38
N TYR A 465 9.43 -20.47 -7.36
CA TYR A 465 9.44 -19.01 -7.32
C TYR A 465 10.85 -18.46 -7.08
N LYS A 466 11.38 -17.77 -8.09
CA LYS A 466 12.72 -17.14 -8.08
C LYS A 466 12.67 -15.61 -7.98
N GLY A 467 11.48 -15.02 -7.86
CA GLY A 467 11.33 -13.57 -7.70
C GLY A 467 11.89 -13.07 -6.36
N ALA A 468 12.10 -11.76 -6.29
CA ALA A 468 12.73 -11.09 -5.16
C ALA A 468 11.82 -10.98 -3.92
N THR A 469 10.50 -10.90 -4.13
CA THR A 469 9.50 -10.72 -3.06
C THR A 469 9.25 -12.03 -2.33
N LYS A 470 10.02 -12.28 -1.27
CA LYS A 470 9.82 -13.46 -0.41
C LYS A 470 8.86 -13.13 0.72
N ILE A 471 7.90 -14.03 0.94
CA ILE A 471 6.94 -13.92 2.05
C ILE A 471 6.86 -15.25 2.79
N THR A 472 6.93 -15.21 4.12
CA THR A 472 6.69 -16.40 4.97
C THR A 472 5.19 -16.57 5.22
N GLY A 473 4.76 -17.76 5.63
CA GLY A 473 3.36 -17.97 6.01
C GLY A 473 2.91 -17.10 7.19
N GLU A 474 3.79 -16.78 8.14
CA GLU A 474 3.48 -15.85 9.24
C GLU A 474 3.31 -14.39 8.79
N GLN A 475 4.00 -13.98 7.71
CA GLN A 475 3.79 -12.66 7.12
C GLN A 475 2.51 -12.65 6.27
N ALA A 476 2.31 -13.72 5.49
CA ALA A 476 1.12 -13.90 4.66
C ALA A 476 -0.18 -13.95 5.48
N SER A 477 -0.14 -14.49 6.70
CA SER A 477 -1.33 -14.56 7.56
C SER A 477 -1.83 -13.20 8.02
N ARG A 478 -1.03 -12.13 7.90
CA ARG A 478 -1.44 -10.78 8.31
C ARG A 478 -2.28 -10.06 7.26
N MET A 479 -2.12 -10.46 6.00
CA MET A 479 -2.82 -9.89 4.84
C MET A 479 -3.59 -10.98 4.08
N LEU A 480 -4.22 -11.88 4.81
CA LEU A 480 -4.85 -13.08 4.24
C LEU A 480 -6.26 -12.72 3.75
N THR A 481 -6.50 -12.80 2.44
CA THR A 481 -7.84 -12.57 1.87
C THR A 481 -8.66 -13.85 1.84
N SER A 482 -8.05 -14.98 1.49
CA SER A 482 -8.73 -16.27 1.45
C SER A 482 -7.81 -17.47 1.70
N LEU A 483 -8.42 -18.53 2.22
CA LEU A 483 -7.84 -19.86 2.29
C LEU A 483 -8.45 -20.74 1.20
N LYS A 484 -7.59 -21.36 0.38
CA LYS A 484 -7.99 -22.12 -0.80
C LYS A 484 -7.57 -23.58 -0.66
N PHE A 485 -8.53 -24.50 -0.71
CA PHE A 485 -8.31 -25.94 -0.81
C PHE A 485 -8.17 -26.32 -2.29
N LYS A 486 -6.92 -26.42 -2.74
CA LYS A 486 -6.56 -26.66 -4.14
C LYS A 486 -6.27 -28.13 -4.40
N MET A 487 -6.83 -28.66 -5.48
CA MET A 487 -6.50 -29.97 -6.00
C MET A 487 -5.80 -29.81 -7.34
N GLN A 488 -4.52 -30.19 -7.41
CA GLN A 488 -3.70 -30.08 -8.61
C GLN A 488 -3.02 -31.41 -8.91
N GLY A 489 -3.04 -31.84 -10.16
CA GLY A 489 -2.46 -33.13 -10.53
C GLY A 489 -2.67 -33.54 -11.97
N THR A 490 -2.57 -34.84 -12.23
CA THR A 490 -2.85 -35.40 -13.55
C THR A 490 -4.33 -35.25 -13.91
N PRO A 491 -4.68 -35.09 -15.21
CA PRO A 491 -6.08 -35.10 -15.63
C PRO A 491 -6.83 -36.34 -15.13
N GLY A 492 -8.07 -36.15 -14.66
CA GLY A 492 -8.86 -37.20 -14.05
C GLY A 492 -9.97 -36.66 -13.16
N SER A 493 -10.69 -37.57 -12.49
CA SER A 493 -11.78 -37.22 -11.57
C SER A 493 -11.43 -37.67 -10.15
N TYR A 494 -11.51 -36.74 -9.20
CA TYR A 494 -11.08 -36.94 -7.81
C TYR A 494 -12.17 -36.43 -6.87
N LYS A 495 -12.68 -37.29 -5.99
CA LYS A 495 -13.66 -36.88 -4.98
C LYS A 495 -12.97 -36.19 -3.80
N PHE A 496 -13.65 -35.24 -3.20
CA PHE A 496 -13.22 -34.60 -1.96
C PHE A 496 -14.42 -34.26 -1.09
N ASN A 497 -14.18 -34.06 0.21
CA ASN A 497 -15.13 -33.49 1.16
C ASN A 497 -14.37 -32.72 2.25
N ILE A 498 -14.70 -31.45 2.47
CA ILE A 498 -14.22 -30.65 3.60
C ILE A 498 -15.30 -30.64 4.67
N GLN A 499 -15.01 -31.20 5.84
CA GLN A 499 -16.01 -31.44 6.89
C GLN A 499 -15.92 -30.42 8.01
N ALA A 500 -14.73 -29.90 8.28
CA ALA A 500 -14.53 -28.85 9.27
C ALA A 500 -13.32 -27.98 8.91
N VAL A 501 -13.38 -26.70 9.24
CA VAL A 501 -12.27 -25.74 9.13
C VAL A 501 -12.30 -24.84 10.36
N GLY A 502 -11.16 -24.57 10.97
CA GLY A 502 -11.05 -23.73 12.15
C GLY A 502 -9.66 -23.16 12.34
N PRO A 503 -9.45 -22.37 13.41
CA PRO A 503 -8.14 -21.83 13.76
C PRO A 503 -7.23 -22.94 14.33
N TYR A 504 -5.92 -22.79 14.21
CA TYR A 504 -4.99 -23.69 14.92
C TYR A 504 -5.08 -23.48 16.44
N ASN A 505 -5.10 -22.22 16.88
CA ASN A 505 -5.24 -21.85 18.27
C ASN A 505 -6.72 -21.84 18.67
N GLY A 506 -7.15 -22.84 19.43
CA GLY A 506 -8.52 -22.94 19.94
C GLY A 506 -9.51 -23.67 19.03
N GLY A 507 -9.08 -24.12 17.84
CA GLY A 507 -9.95 -24.87 16.93
C GLY A 507 -10.25 -26.28 17.43
N THR A 508 -11.42 -26.78 17.08
CA THR A 508 -11.96 -28.07 17.56
C THR A 508 -12.15 -29.10 16.45
N CYS A 509 -11.46 -28.93 15.31
CA CYS A 509 -11.49 -29.89 14.22
C CYS A 509 -11.17 -31.30 14.72
N SER A 510 -11.97 -32.29 14.31
CA SER A 510 -11.80 -33.68 14.75
C SER A 510 -12.10 -34.68 13.63
N ASN A 511 -11.63 -35.92 13.83
CA ASN A 511 -11.80 -37.05 12.90
C ASN A 511 -13.17 -37.76 13.06
N ASN A 512 -14.08 -37.26 13.91
CA ASN A 512 -15.27 -38.03 14.33
C ASN A 512 -16.41 -38.06 13.29
N PHE A 513 -16.16 -37.70 12.04
CA PHE A 513 -17.20 -37.62 11.02
C PHE A 513 -17.27 -38.91 10.19
N THR A 514 -18.43 -39.56 10.26
CA THR A 514 -18.75 -40.76 9.50
C THR A 514 -18.58 -40.52 8.00
N ALA A 515 -17.91 -41.45 7.30
CA ALA A 515 -17.80 -41.40 5.84
C ALA A 515 -19.17 -41.28 5.17
N LEU A 516 -19.22 -40.53 4.05
CA LEU A 516 -20.39 -40.23 3.22
C LEU A 516 -21.49 -41.31 3.32
N PRO A 517 -22.73 -40.95 3.71
CA PRO A 517 -23.83 -41.91 3.61
C PRO A 517 -24.05 -42.26 2.14
N ASN A 518 -23.85 -43.53 1.80
CA ASN A 518 -24.42 -44.15 0.61
C ASN A 518 -25.96 -44.16 0.75
N ASN A 519 -26.61 -43.00 0.65
CA ASN A 519 -28.05 -42.94 0.70
C ASN A 519 -28.61 -43.40 -0.65
N LYS A 520 -28.88 -44.70 -0.71
CA LYS A 520 -29.93 -45.29 -1.52
C LYS A 520 -31.16 -44.37 -1.47
N LYS A 521 -31.54 -43.85 -2.63
CA LYS A 521 -32.83 -43.24 -2.96
C LYS A 521 -33.93 -43.57 -1.94
N LYS A 522 -34.33 -42.60 -1.11
CA LYS A 522 -35.71 -42.54 -0.64
C LYS A 522 -36.48 -41.76 -1.69
N ARG A 523 -37.22 -42.51 -2.51
CA ARG A 523 -38.36 -41.98 -3.26
C ARG A 523 -39.39 -41.49 -2.25
N HIS A 524 -39.82 -40.24 -2.36
CA HIS A 524 -41.19 -39.84 -2.11
C HIS A 524 -41.71 -39.14 -3.36
#